data_AF-K0YDJ3-F1
#
_entry.id   AF-K0YDJ3-F1
#
_cell.length_a   1.000
_cell.length_b   1.000
_cell.length_c   1.000
_cell.angle_alpha   90.00
_cell.angle_beta   90.00
_cell.angle_gamma   90.00
#
_symmetry.space_group_name_H-M   'P 1'
#
loop_
_entity.id
_entity.type
_entity.pdbx_description
1 polymer ?
#
loop_
_entity_poly.entity_id
_entity_poly.type
_entity_poly.pdbx_seq_one_letter_code
_entity_poly.pdbx_strand_id
1 'polypeptide(L)'
;MERSWNSPGPEGGFSFAVTAAYVDGAWQVSRFEDDFSDPATAERAARRSPGAAFALLCVDDDYFVLVRPTPKGVNYVLSDAVAAVEDDFAAQILDELGVDVPDLEGEDLIEAEAWAEGDLDILADFGLSEQVLEVIAEDEDSWASEQLVRLAEEIGLDEELLNAVPGLDGLHDDD
;
A
#
# COMPACT_ATOMS: atom_id res chain seq x y z
N MET A 1 0.83 -1.74 29.69
CA MET A 1 0.34 -0.38 29.43
C MET A 1 0.06 -0.33 27.94
N GLU A 2 -1.10 -0.85 27.56
CA GLU A 2 -1.58 -0.78 26.19
C GLU A 2 -1.83 0.69 25.86
N ARG A 3 -1.06 1.22 24.91
CA ARG A 3 -1.38 2.51 24.29
C ARG A 3 -2.39 2.21 23.20
N SER A 4 -3.53 2.88 23.29
CA SER A 4 -4.58 2.87 22.29
C SER A 4 -4.04 3.52 21.02
N TRP A 5 -3.81 2.72 19.96
CA TRP A 5 -3.33 3.18 18.66
C TRP A 5 -4.47 3.28 17.64
N ASN A 6 -5.61 3.78 18.10
CA ASN A 6 -6.78 4.09 17.28
C ASN A 6 -7.11 5.58 17.37
N SER A 7 -6.10 6.45 17.30
CA SER A 7 -6.33 7.89 17.28
C SER A 7 -5.80 8.43 15.97
N PRO A 8 -6.68 8.76 15.01
CA PRO A 8 -6.27 9.56 13.86
C PRO A 8 -5.66 10.86 14.40
N GLY A 9 -4.57 11.31 13.77
CA GLY A 9 -4.14 12.69 13.92
C GLY A 9 -5.31 13.61 13.57
N PRO A 10 -5.35 14.86 14.07
CA PRO A 10 -6.54 15.71 13.96
C PRO A 10 -6.98 16.04 12.52
N GLU A 11 -6.21 15.65 11.49
CA GLU A 11 -6.45 15.94 10.07
C GLU A 11 -6.03 14.80 9.10
N GLY A 12 -5.67 13.59 9.58
CA GLY A 12 -5.19 12.49 8.71
C GLY A 12 -6.10 11.26 8.76
N GLY A 13 -6.32 10.63 7.61
CA GLY A 13 -7.17 9.44 7.47
C GLY A 13 -6.54 8.16 8.03
N PHE A 14 -7.03 6.99 7.63
CA PHE A 14 -6.62 5.71 8.22
C PHE A 14 -5.35 5.15 7.58
N SER A 15 -4.27 5.03 8.37
CA SER A 15 -2.98 4.56 7.86
C SER A 15 -2.48 3.29 8.57
N PHE A 16 -1.88 2.37 7.82
CA PHE A 16 -1.22 1.18 8.36
C PHE A 16 -0.08 0.67 7.49
N ALA A 17 0.83 -0.09 8.11
CA ALA A 17 1.94 -0.74 7.44
C ALA A 17 2.09 -2.19 7.94
N VAL A 18 2.05 -3.15 7.02
CA VAL A 18 2.24 -4.57 7.33
C VAL A 18 3.22 -5.21 6.36
N THR A 19 3.95 -6.23 6.81
CA THR A 19 4.63 -7.16 5.90
C THR A 19 3.80 -8.42 5.76
N ALA A 20 3.64 -8.91 4.55
CA ALA A 20 3.10 -10.22 4.24
C ALA A 20 4.23 -11.16 3.79
N ALA A 21 4.31 -12.35 4.38
CA ALA A 21 5.31 -13.36 4.07
C ALA A 21 4.65 -14.72 3.84
N TYR A 22 4.98 -15.39 2.74
CA TYR A 22 4.51 -16.75 2.49
C TYR A 22 5.53 -17.79 2.96
N VAL A 23 5.18 -18.56 3.98
CA VAL A 23 6.06 -19.52 4.65
C VAL A 23 5.34 -20.84 4.89
N ASP A 24 5.94 -21.94 4.43
CA ASP A 24 5.43 -23.30 4.63
C ASP A 24 3.95 -23.50 4.22
N GLY A 25 3.50 -22.78 3.19
CA GLY A 25 2.14 -22.90 2.65
C GLY A 25 1.10 -22.01 3.32
N ALA A 26 1.50 -21.09 4.19
CA ALA A 26 0.62 -20.16 4.88
C ALA A 26 1.15 -18.73 4.85
N TRP A 27 0.24 -17.77 4.86
CA TRP A 27 0.57 -16.37 5.02
C TRP A 27 0.93 -16.04 6.47
N GLN A 28 1.88 -15.12 6.63
CA GLN A 28 2.23 -14.52 7.90
C GLN A 28 2.22 -13.00 7.70
N VAL A 29 1.24 -12.34 8.29
CA VAL A 29 1.14 -10.88 8.27
C VAL A 29 1.61 -10.32 9.60
N SER A 30 2.40 -9.25 9.55
CA SER A 30 2.91 -8.59 10.74
C SER A 30 2.92 -7.08 10.54
N ARG A 31 2.24 -6.36 11.44
CA ARG A 31 2.27 -4.91 11.50
C ARG A 31 3.64 -4.41 11.97
N PHE A 32 4.08 -3.29 11.42
CA PHE A 32 5.25 -2.56 11.89
C PHE A 32 4.95 -1.07 12.02
N GLU A 33 5.81 -0.37 12.75
CA GLU A 33 5.72 1.09 12.89
C GLU A 33 6.35 1.74 11.67
N ASP A 34 5.57 2.57 10.98
CA ASP A 34 6.00 3.41 9.88
C ASP A 34 5.31 4.78 10.03
N ASP A 35 6.05 5.85 9.80
CA ASP A 35 5.54 7.22 9.78
C ASP A 35 5.43 7.77 8.36
N PHE A 36 5.68 6.91 7.35
CA PHE A 36 5.60 7.22 5.93
C PHE A 36 6.50 8.41 5.57
N SER A 37 7.67 8.53 6.20
CA SER A 37 8.64 9.59 5.86
C SER A 37 9.79 9.12 4.96
N ASP A 38 10.03 7.80 4.90
CA ASP A 38 11.17 7.19 4.21
C ASP A 38 10.80 5.76 3.73
N PRO A 39 10.74 5.51 2.41
CA PRO A 39 10.44 4.19 1.84
C PRO A 39 11.35 3.06 2.36
N ALA A 40 12.58 3.39 2.78
CA ALA A 40 13.52 2.43 3.31
C ALA A 40 13.04 1.76 4.60
N THR A 41 12.05 2.34 5.32
CA THR A 41 11.43 1.69 6.48
C THR A 41 10.69 0.43 6.08
N ALA A 42 9.78 0.52 5.11
CA ALA A 42 9.06 -0.60 4.55
C ALA A 42 9.99 -1.63 3.88
N GLU A 43 11.01 -1.18 3.16
CA GLU A 43 12.02 -2.08 2.59
C GLU A 43 12.71 -2.93 3.65
N ARG A 44 13.18 -2.28 4.73
CA ARG A 44 13.88 -2.95 5.83
C ARG A 44 12.96 -3.93 6.55
N ALA A 45 11.69 -3.59 6.70
CA ALA A 45 10.69 -4.48 7.26
C ALA A 45 10.53 -5.73 6.37
N ALA A 46 10.21 -5.55 5.09
CA ALA A 46 10.01 -6.66 4.15
C ALA A 46 11.27 -7.54 3.98
N ARG A 47 12.48 -6.96 3.97
CA ARG A 47 13.75 -7.73 3.88
C ARG A 47 14.03 -8.60 5.11
N ARG A 48 13.50 -8.22 6.28
CA ARG A 48 13.67 -8.97 7.53
C ARG A 48 12.63 -10.08 7.67
N SER A 49 11.54 -10.00 6.92
CA SER A 49 10.49 -11.01 6.90
C SER A 49 10.98 -12.30 6.24
N PRO A 50 10.50 -13.47 6.71
CA PRO A 50 10.89 -14.76 6.17
C PRO A 50 10.29 -14.99 4.77
N GLY A 51 10.86 -15.96 4.03
CA GLY A 51 10.25 -16.46 2.79
C GLY A 51 10.18 -15.42 1.67
N ALA A 52 9.16 -15.58 0.81
CA ALA A 52 8.81 -14.57 -0.18
C ALA A 52 7.90 -13.53 0.51
N ALA A 53 8.42 -12.32 0.69
CA ALA A 53 7.76 -11.27 1.45
C ALA A 53 7.70 -9.93 0.72
N PHE A 54 6.68 -9.14 1.05
CA PHE A 54 6.46 -7.77 0.60
C PHE A 54 5.78 -6.96 1.71
N ALA A 55 5.77 -5.64 1.60
CA ALA A 55 5.01 -4.75 2.46
C ALA A 55 3.77 -4.21 1.75
N LEU A 56 2.70 -4.03 2.52
CA LEU A 56 1.49 -3.28 2.16
C LEU A 56 1.45 -2.04 3.04
N LEU A 57 1.42 -0.86 2.43
CA LEU A 57 1.31 0.42 3.11
C LEU A 57 0.01 1.07 2.67
N CYS A 58 -0.83 1.49 3.62
CA CYS A 58 -2.00 2.32 3.41
C CYS A 58 -1.69 3.68 4.03
N VAL A 59 -1.69 4.74 3.22
CA VAL A 59 -1.31 6.09 3.66
C VAL A 59 -2.55 6.96 3.62
N ASP A 60 -2.97 7.39 4.81
CA ASP A 60 -4.15 8.22 5.07
C ASP A 60 -5.46 7.76 4.44
N ASP A 61 -5.50 6.51 3.98
CA ASP A 61 -6.58 5.89 3.22
C ASP A 61 -6.81 6.46 1.81
N ASP A 62 -5.92 7.35 1.37
CA ASP A 62 -5.97 7.99 0.06
C ASP A 62 -5.24 7.16 -1.00
N TYR A 63 -4.12 6.54 -0.66
CA TYR A 63 -3.37 5.68 -1.57
C TYR A 63 -2.65 4.53 -0.84
N PHE A 64 -2.24 3.51 -1.60
CA PHE A 64 -1.41 2.43 -1.09
C PHE A 64 -0.09 2.29 -1.84
N VAL A 65 0.88 1.68 -1.16
CA VAL A 65 2.18 1.33 -1.72
C VAL A 65 2.47 -0.14 -1.47
N LEU A 66 2.88 -0.85 -2.51
CA LEU A 66 3.47 -2.18 -2.40
C LEU A 66 4.99 -2.06 -2.43
N VAL A 67 5.68 -2.70 -1.50
CA VAL A 67 7.16 -2.71 -1.46
C VAL A 67 7.66 -4.13 -1.45
N ARG A 68 8.36 -4.54 -2.51
CA ARG A 68 8.88 -5.92 -2.63
C ARG A 68 10.39 -5.94 -2.86
N PRO A 69 11.17 -6.32 -1.84
CA PRO A 69 12.60 -6.56 -2.01
C PRO A 69 12.87 -7.72 -2.96
N THR A 70 13.79 -7.52 -3.90
CA THR A 70 14.28 -8.56 -4.81
C THR A 70 15.80 -8.73 -4.67
N PRO A 71 16.39 -9.80 -5.25
CA PRO A 71 17.85 -9.91 -5.31
C PRO A 71 18.54 -8.77 -6.07
N LYS A 72 17.81 -8.01 -6.91
CA LYS A 72 18.35 -6.93 -7.74
C LYS A 72 18.12 -5.53 -7.15
N GLY A 73 17.25 -5.39 -6.14
CA GLY A 73 16.86 -4.09 -5.62
C GLY A 73 15.58 -4.18 -4.81
N VAL A 74 14.70 -3.21 -5.00
CA VAL A 74 13.33 -3.18 -4.50
C VAL A 74 12.43 -2.78 -5.65
N ASN A 75 11.28 -3.43 -5.74
CA ASN A 75 10.23 -3.05 -6.66
C ASN A 75 9.12 -2.37 -5.85
N TYR A 76 8.52 -1.33 -6.43
CA TYR A 76 7.43 -0.58 -5.83
C TYR A 76 6.23 -0.58 -6.75
N VAL A 77 5.04 -0.48 -6.16
CA VAL A 77 3.84 0.02 -6.83
C VAL A 77 3.29 1.14 -5.97
N LEU A 78 2.95 2.26 -6.59
CA LEU A 78 2.14 3.34 -6.01
C LEU A 78 0.76 3.28 -6.68
N SER A 79 -0.32 3.20 -5.90
CA SER A 79 -1.68 3.07 -6.46
C SER A 79 -2.20 4.35 -7.11
N ASP A 80 -1.74 5.50 -6.61
CA ASP A 80 -2.12 6.83 -7.11
C ASP A 80 -0.88 7.73 -7.22
N ALA A 81 -0.43 7.96 -8.44
CA ALA A 81 0.68 8.87 -8.73
C ALA A 81 0.32 10.36 -8.60
N VAL A 82 -0.97 10.73 -8.62
CA VAL A 82 -1.43 12.11 -8.41
C VAL A 82 -1.15 12.55 -6.98
N ALA A 83 -1.25 11.63 -6.01
CA ALA A 83 -0.94 11.90 -4.60
C ALA A 83 0.45 12.51 -4.39
N ALA A 84 1.43 12.20 -5.26
CA ALA A 84 2.78 12.76 -5.19
C ALA A 84 2.86 14.28 -5.40
N VAL A 85 1.80 14.91 -5.88
CA VAL A 85 1.72 16.38 -6.02
C VAL A 85 1.58 17.06 -4.66
N GLU A 86 0.88 16.43 -3.71
CA GLU A 86 0.59 16.99 -2.38
C GLU A 86 1.26 16.24 -1.22
N ASP A 87 1.70 15.00 -1.44
CA ASP A 87 2.29 14.13 -0.41
C ASP A 87 3.76 13.76 -0.69
N ASP A 88 4.63 14.09 0.27
CA ASP A 88 6.08 13.88 0.19
C ASP A 88 6.49 12.40 0.16
N PHE A 89 5.67 11.47 0.69
CA PHE A 89 5.97 10.04 0.67
C PHE A 89 5.69 9.46 -0.70
N ALA A 90 4.54 9.77 -1.30
CA ALA A 90 4.22 9.39 -2.67
C ALA A 90 5.27 9.94 -3.66
N ALA A 91 5.70 11.19 -3.48
CA ALA A 91 6.79 11.78 -4.28
C ALA A 91 8.12 11.01 -4.16
N GLN A 92 8.47 10.55 -2.96
CA GLN A 92 9.66 9.70 -2.76
C GLN A 92 9.52 8.33 -3.43
N ILE A 93 8.32 7.74 -3.46
CA ILE A 93 8.09 6.48 -4.19
C ILE A 93 8.29 6.69 -5.70
N LEU A 94 7.81 7.80 -6.27
CA LEU A 94 8.07 8.12 -7.69
C LEU A 94 9.56 8.32 -7.98
N ASP A 95 10.33 8.95 -7.07
CA ASP A 95 11.79 9.09 -7.21
C ASP A 95 12.49 7.71 -7.24
N GLU A 96 12.10 6.78 -6.37
CA GLU A 96 12.61 5.40 -6.38
C GLU A 96 12.26 4.65 -7.68
N LEU A 97 11.11 4.96 -8.27
CA LEU A 97 10.68 4.44 -9.58
C LEU A 97 11.39 5.14 -10.76
N GLY A 98 12.04 6.27 -10.52
CA GLY A 98 12.64 7.11 -11.56
C GLY A 98 11.60 7.82 -12.44
N VAL A 99 10.44 8.11 -11.87
CA VAL A 99 9.30 8.80 -12.49
C VAL A 99 9.22 10.22 -11.92
N ASP A 100 9.00 11.21 -12.80
CA ASP A 100 8.84 12.59 -12.35
C ASP A 100 7.45 12.78 -11.72
N VAL A 101 7.36 13.59 -10.67
CA VAL A 101 6.08 14.02 -10.09
C VAL A 101 5.25 14.74 -11.17
N PRO A 102 3.95 14.43 -11.31
CA PRO A 102 3.08 15.13 -12.26
C PRO A 102 3.06 16.64 -12.05
N ASP A 103 3.17 17.41 -13.13
CA ASP A 103 3.04 18.88 -13.10
C ASP A 103 1.55 19.26 -13.17
N LEU A 104 0.83 19.05 -12.06
CA LEU A 104 -0.59 19.33 -11.92
C LEU A 104 -0.81 20.44 -10.88
N GLU A 105 -1.66 21.42 -11.19
CA GLU A 105 -1.98 22.53 -10.29
C GLU A 105 -3.45 22.96 -10.43
N GLY A 106 -4.06 23.45 -9.35
CA GLY A 106 -5.36 24.11 -9.40
C GLY A 106 -6.49 23.18 -9.87
N GLU A 107 -7.22 23.56 -10.92
CA GLU A 107 -8.33 22.75 -11.46
C GLU A 107 -7.81 21.44 -12.09
N ASP A 108 -6.62 21.45 -12.69
CA ASP A 108 -6.04 20.25 -13.33
C ASP A 108 -5.70 19.16 -12.30
N LEU A 109 -5.34 19.55 -11.07
CA LEU A 109 -5.09 18.61 -9.97
C LEU A 109 -6.40 18.00 -9.43
N ILE A 110 -7.45 18.81 -9.30
CA ILE A 110 -8.74 18.37 -8.76
C ILE A 110 -9.47 17.42 -9.73
N GLU A 111 -9.27 17.62 -11.04
CA GLU A 111 -9.90 16.81 -12.10
C GLU A 111 -9.04 15.63 -12.54
N ALA A 112 -7.84 15.44 -11.96
CA ALA A 112 -6.95 14.36 -12.34
C ALA A 112 -7.51 13.00 -11.90
N GLU A 113 -7.56 12.06 -12.84
CA GLU A 113 -7.83 10.65 -12.57
C GLU A 113 -6.55 10.03 -11.96
N ALA A 114 -6.69 9.26 -10.89
CA ALA A 114 -5.59 8.52 -10.28
C ALA A 114 -5.11 7.41 -11.24
N TRP A 115 -3.81 7.15 -11.25
CA TRP A 115 -3.25 6.00 -11.96
C TRP A 115 -2.16 5.33 -11.15
N ALA A 116 -2.03 4.01 -11.34
CA ALA A 116 -1.01 3.23 -10.68
C ALA A 116 0.33 3.32 -11.43
N GLU A 117 1.44 3.36 -10.68
CA GLU A 117 2.79 3.46 -11.24
C GLU A 117 3.74 2.43 -10.62
N GLY A 118 4.70 1.95 -11.40
CA GLY A 118 5.71 0.99 -10.97
C GLY A 118 5.52 -0.44 -11.49
N ASP A 119 5.88 -1.43 -10.67
CA ASP A 119 5.93 -2.85 -11.06
C ASP A 119 4.59 -3.56 -10.85
N LEU A 120 3.62 -3.39 -11.76
CA LEU A 120 2.28 -3.95 -11.56
C LEU A 120 2.23 -5.49 -11.61
N ASP A 121 3.30 -6.17 -12.05
CA ASP A 121 3.42 -7.63 -11.95
C ASP A 121 4.01 -8.13 -10.60
N ILE A 122 4.23 -7.22 -9.63
CA ILE A 122 4.91 -7.45 -8.35
C ILE A 122 4.35 -8.59 -7.50
N LEU A 123 3.11 -9.05 -7.73
CA LEU A 123 2.47 -10.18 -7.03
C LEU A 123 2.06 -11.34 -7.97
N ALA A 124 2.55 -11.37 -9.20
CA ALA A 124 2.19 -12.36 -10.21
C ALA A 124 2.54 -13.81 -9.79
N ASP A 125 3.59 -14.00 -8.98
CA ASP A 125 3.94 -15.32 -8.45
C ASP A 125 2.99 -15.83 -7.36
N PHE A 126 2.17 -14.95 -6.78
CA PHE A 126 1.06 -15.30 -5.89
C PHE A 126 -0.28 -15.42 -6.62
N GLY A 127 -0.30 -15.19 -7.94
CA GLY A 127 -1.49 -15.35 -8.78
C GLY A 127 -2.23 -14.06 -9.12
N LEU A 128 -1.79 -12.91 -8.60
CA LEU A 128 -2.35 -11.61 -8.96
C LEU A 128 -1.69 -11.07 -10.22
N SER A 129 -2.40 -11.08 -11.34
CA SER A 129 -1.88 -10.50 -12.59
C SER A 129 -1.85 -8.98 -12.54
N GLU A 130 -0.93 -8.39 -13.31
CA GLU A 130 -0.84 -6.95 -13.59
C GLU A 130 -2.21 -6.30 -13.87
N GLN A 131 -3.00 -6.88 -14.78
CA GLN A 131 -4.30 -6.31 -15.14
C GLN A 131 -5.31 -6.30 -13.99
N VAL A 132 -5.18 -7.23 -13.03
CA VAL A 132 -6.07 -7.26 -11.87
C VAL A 132 -5.58 -6.26 -10.83
N LEU A 133 -4.26 -6.13 -10.62
CA LEU A 133 -3.71 -5.12 -9.74
C LEU A 133 -4.04 -3.70 -10.23
N GLU A 134 -3.90 -3.44 -11.53
CA GLU A 134 -4.28 -2.17 -12.18
C GLU A 134 -5.76 -1.84 -11.91
N VAL A 135 -6.67 -2.79 -12.19
CA VAL A 135 -8.11 -2.61 -11.93
C VAL A 135 -8.44 -2.36 -10.45
N ILE A 136 -7.67 -2.92 -9.52
CA ILE A 136 -7.88 -2.70 -8.09
C ILE A 136 -7.35 -1.34 -7.67
N ALA A 137 -6.16 -0.96 -8.13
CA ALA A 137 -5.50 0.29 -7.77
C ALA A 137 -6.24 1.52 -8.33
N GLU A 138 -6.81 1.40 -9.52
CA GLU A 138 -7.53 2.47 -10.23
C GLU A 138 -9.04 2.42 -9.96
N ASP A 139 -9.48 1.72 -8.91
CA ASP A 139 -10.88 1.68 -8.50
C ASP A 139 -11.24 2.95 -7.70
N GLU A 140 -11.71 3.98 -8.39
CA GLU A 140 -12.12 5.27 -7.82
C GLU A 140 -13.31 5.19 -6.85
N ASP A 141 -14.07 4.08 -6.86
CA ASP A 141 -15.19 3.86 -5.95
C ASP A 141 -14.73 3.26 -4.60
N SER A 142 -13.44 2.92 -4.46
CA SER A 142 -12.88 2.24 -3.29
C SER A 142 -11.79 3.07 -2.62
N TRP A 143 -11.77 3.09 -1.28
CA TRP A 143 -10.66 3.66 -0.52
C TRP A 143 -9.41 2.78 -0.60
N ALA A 144 -8.23 3.32 -0.32
CA ALA A 144 -6.97 2.57 -0.44
C ALA A 144 -6.93 1.32 0.45
N SER A 145 -7.53 1.38 1.63
CA SER A 145 -7.69 0.23 2.53
C SER A 145 -8.58 -0.87 1.94
N GLU A 146 -9.67 -0.51 1.27
CA GLU A 146 -10.57 -1.45 0.59
C GLU A 146 -9.90 -2.09 -0.63
N GLN A 147 -9.16 -1.29 -1.40
CA GLN A 147 -8.33 -1.79 -2.51
C GLN A 147 -7.32 -2.82 -2.01
N LEU A 148 -6.64 -2.57 -0.88
CA LEU A 148 -5.72 -3.52 -0.25
C LEU A 148 -6.41 -4.79 0.27
N VAL A 149 -7.63 -4.69 0.81
CA VAL A 149 -8.42 -5.87 1.22
C VAL A 149 -8.77 -6.71 -0.02
N ARG A 150 -9.29 -6.09 -1.08
CA ARG A 150 -9.60 -6.79 -2.34
C ARG A 150 -8.38 -7.45 -2.96
N LEU A 151 -7.22 -6.77 -2.95
CA LEU A 151 -5.94 -7.35 -3.36
C LEU A 151 -5.60 -8.58 -2.51
N ALA A 152 -5.77 -8.49 -1.19
CA ALA A 152 -5.49 -9.58 -0.28
C ALA A 152 -6.42 -10.79 -0.55
N GLU A 153 -7.69 -10.57 -0.85
CA GLU A 153 -8.64 -11.63 -1.23
C GLU A 153 -8.19 -12.38 -2.49
N GLU A 154 -7.73 -11.66 -3.52
CA GLU A 154 -7.26 -12.26 -4.78
C GLU A 154 -6.08 -13.24 -4.59
N ILE A 155 -5.25 -13.01 -3.56
CA ILE A 155 -4.09 -13.88 -3.22
C ILE A 155 -4.31 -14.74 -1.96
N GLY A 156 -5.51 -14.70 -1.38
CA GLY A 156 -5.89 -15.44 -0.17
C GLY A 156 -5.13 -15.05 1.10
N LEU A 157 -4.80 -13.76 1.24
CA LEU A 157 -4.11 -13.12 2.37
C LEU A 157 -5.07 -12.37 3.32
N ASP A 158 -6.34 -12.22 2.92
CA ASP A 158 -7.35 -11.35 3.53
C ASP A 158 -7.56 -11.65 5.02
N GLU A 159 -7.75 -12.91 5.40
CA GLU A 159 -7.95 -13.29 6.81
C GLU A 159 -6.76 -12.85 7.69
N GLU A 160 -5.52 -13.07 7.26
CA GLU A 160 -4.34 -12.67 8.00
C GLU A 160 -4.16 -11.13 8.03
N LEU A 161 -4.53 -10.44 6.95
CA LEU A 161 -4.49 -8.98 6.89
C LEU A 161 -5.48 -8.35 7.88
N LEU A 162 -6.75 -8.76 7.85
CA LEU A 162 -7.80 -8.27 8.75
C LEU A 162 -7.45 -8.54 10.22
N ASN A 163 -6.86 -9.70 10.50
CA ASN A 163 -6.39 -10.02 11.85
C ASN A 163 -5.22 -9.13 12.31
N ALA A 164 -4.32 -8.74 11.40
CA ALA A 164 -3.16 -7.90 11.70
C ALA A 164 -3.52 -6.41 11.83
N VAL A 165 -4.62 -5.97 11.21
CA VAL A 165 -5.09 -4.58 11.19
C VAL A 165 -6.52 -4.50 11.74
N PRO A 166 -6.69 -4.44 13.07
CA PRO A 166 -8.02 -4.39 13.68
C PRO A 166 -8.82 -3.15 13.24
N GLY A 167 -10.08 -3.33 12.87
CA GLY A 167 -10.99 -2.28 12.43
C GLY A 167 -11.02 -2.04 10.92
N LEU A 168 -10.21 -2.79 10.15
CA LEU A 168 -10.18 -2.71 8.69
C LEU A 168 -11.45 -3.27 8.03
N ASP A 169 -12.13 -4.25 8.65
CA ASP A 169 -13.27 -4.98 8.11
C ASP A 169 -14.61 -4.22 8.09
N GLY A 170 -14.62 -2.96 8.50
CA GLY A 170 -15.81 -2.11 8.50
C GLY A 170 -15.45 -0.63 8.61
N LEU A 171 -14.30 -0.24 8.06
CA LEU A 171 -13.78 1.12 8.17
C LEU A 171 -14.73 2.14 7.51
N HIS A 172 -15.37 1.75 6.41
CA HIS A 172 -16.24 2.58 5.57
C HIS A 172 -17.72 2.14 5.57
N ASP A 173 -18.11 1.24 6.49
CA ASP A 173 -19.48 0.72 6.58
C ASP A 173 -20.53 1.78 7.03
N ASP A 174 -20.08 2.94 7.50
CA ASP A 174 -20.91 4.00 8.09
C ASP A 174 -21.15 5.22 7.18
N ASP A 175 -20.62 5.25 5.94
CA ASP A 175 -20.75 6.37 4.97
C ASP A 175 -21.98 6.28 4.03
#